data_AF-A0A974U2U7-F1
#
_entry.id   AF-A0A974U2U7-F1
#
_cell.length_a   1.000
_cell.length_b   1.000
_cell.length_c   1.000
_cell.angle_alpha   90.00
_cell.angle_beta   90.00
_cell.angle_gamma   90.00
#
_symmetry.space_group_name_H-M   'P 1'
#
loop_
_entity.id
_entity.type
_entity.pdbx_description
1 polymer ?
#
loop_
_entity_poly.entity_id
_entity_poly.type
_entity_poly.pdbx_seq_one_letter_code
_entity_poly.pdbx_strand_id
1 'polypeptide(L)'
;MLKIKISPRLFLNIQSKNKKRSKSHASVYKDQLKEEDKEFNLKTIERYSLNKNIRNLEFINYLEMNLQDKQLKNFPLEFFTDLKTLKQHSQSNLLTTLHSISLFE
;
A
#
# COMPACT_ATOMS: atom_id res chain seq x y z
N MET A 1 0.48 -39.97 3.01
CA MET A 1 0.03 -38.83 2.19
C MET A 1 -0.39 -37.68 3.11
N LEU A 2 0.47 -36.70 3.32
CA LEU A 2 0.21 -35.56 4.22
C LEU A 2 -0.55 -34.46 3.46
N LYS A 3 -1.83 -34.24 3.79
CA LYS A 3 -2.63 -33.12 3.28
C LYS A 3 -2.35 -31.88 4.14
N ILE A 4 -1.53 -30.96 3.63
CA ILE A 4 -1.32 -29.66 4.28
C ILE A 4 -2.50 -28.75 3.89
N LYS A 5 -3.39 -28.47 4.85
CA LYS A 5 -4.43 -27.44 4.71
C LYS A 5 -3.80 -26.08 4.94
N ILE A 6 -3.43 -25.39 3.86
CA ILE A 6 -2.98 -24.01 3.93
C ILE A 6 -4.24 -23.14 3.98
N SER A 7 -4.48 -22.53 5.14
CA SER A 7 -5.55 -21.55 5.31
C SER A 7 -4.95 -20.15 5.10
N PRO A 8 -5.30 -19.39 4.05
CA PRO A 8 -4.82 -18.03 3.93
C PRO A 8 -5.51 -17.20 5.01
N ARG A 9 -4.75 -16.80 6.04
CA ARG A 9 -5.23 -15.88 7.08
C ARG A 9 -5.39 -14.50 6.45
N LEU A 10 -6.62 -14.18 6.06
CA LEU A 10 -7.06 -12.82 5.75
C LEU A 10 -7.00 -12.00 7.05
N PHE A 11 -6.01 -11.11 7.17
CA PHE A 11 -5.96 -10.12 8.25
C PHE A 11 -6.97 -9.02 7.98
N LEU A 12 -8.23 -9.24 8.38
CA LEU A 12 -9.19 -8.17 8.62
C LEU A 12 -9.95 -8.49 9.90
N ASN A 13 -9.35 -8.13 11.04
CA ASN A 13 -10.07 -8.08 12.30
C ASN A 13 -9.74 -6.75 12.99
N ILE A 14 -10.34 -5.67 12.48
CA ILE A 14 -10.43 -4.40 13.22
C ILE A 14 -11.89 -4.26 13.64
N GLN A 15 -12.28 -4.98 14.69
CA GLN A 15 -13.48 -4.64 15.43
C GLN A 15 -13.20 -3.40 16.28
N SER A 16 -13.43 -2.20 15.75
CA SER A 16 -13.46 -1.00 16.58
C SER A 16 -14.80 -0.95 17.32
N LYS A 17 -14.83 -1.37 18.59
CA LYS A 17 -15.96 -1.10 19.49
C LYS A 17 -15.55 0.00 20.46
N ASN A 18 -16.40 1.03 20.51
CA ASN A 18 -16.49 2.13 21.48
C ASN A 18 -15.62 3.38 21.25
N LYS A 19 -16.25 4.41 20.66
CA LYS A 19 -15.94 5.82 20.97
C LYS A 19 -17.25 6.58 21.21
N LYS A 20 -17.69 6.69 22.47
CA LYS A 20 -18.76 7.61 22.89
C LYS A 20 -18.20 9.04 22.78
N ARG A 21 -18.78 9.87 21.89
CA ARG A 21 -18.50 11.31 21.81
C ARG A 21 -19.36 12.04 22.84
N SER A 22 -18.76 12.64 23.86
CA SER A 22 -19.39 13.76 24.57
C SER A 22 -19.20 15.04 23.74
N LYS A 23 -20.27 15.81 23.57
CA LYS A 23 -20.24 17.13 22.93
C LYS A 23 -20.10 18.17 24.05
N SER A 24 -19.07 18.99 24.04
CA SER A 24 -19.18 20.36 24.58
C SER A 24 -18.05 21.26 24.06
N HIS A 25 -18.43 22.45 23.61
CA HIS A 25 -17.62 23.65 23.36
C HIS A 25 -16.45 23.54 22.36
N ALA A 26 -16.75 23.77 21.07
CA ALA A 26 -15.77 24.22 20.09
C ALA A 26 -16.48 25.05 19.03
N SER A 27 -16.62 26.36 19.22
CA SER A 27 -17.18 27.25 18.21
C SER A 27 -16.41 28.55 18.00
N VAL A 28 -15.20 28.70 18.56
CA VAL A 28 -14.41 29.94 18.39
C VAL A 28 -12.98 29.70 17.85
N TYR A 29 -12.54 28.45 17.68
CA TYR A 29 -11.22 28.11 17.12
C TYR A 29 -11.28 27.25 15.83
N LYS A 30 -12.45 27.16 15.19
CA LYS A 30 -12.71 26.11 14.19
C LYS A 30 -12.20 26.38 12.78
N ASP A 31 -11.76 27.58 12.45
CA ASP A 31 -11.50 27.91 11.03
C ASP A 31 -10.02 28.05 10.67
N GLN A 32 -9.13 28.25 11.64
CA GLN A 32 -7.67 28.24 11.40
C GLN A 32 -7.02 26.86 11.63
N LEU A 33 -7.55 26.02 12.53
CA LEU A 33 -7.03 24.67 12.78
C LEU A 33 -7.36 23.65 11.65
N LYS A 34 -8.27 23.98 10.73
CA LYS A 34 -8.71 23.04 9.69
C LYS A 34 -7.72 22.90 8.53
N GLU A 35 -6.83 23.86 8.29
CA GLU A 35 -5.89 23.78 7.16
C GLU A 35 -4.60 23.04 7.55
N GLU A 36 -4.02 23.33 8.71
CA GLU A 36 -2.87 22.58 9.24
C GLU A 36 -3.20 21.09 9.45
N ASP A 37 -4.39 20.78 10.00
CA ASP A 37 -4.85 19.40 10.15
C ASP A 37 -5.07 18.69 8.80
N LYS A 38 -5.46 19.42 7.75
CA LYS A 38 -5.61 18.86 6.39
C LYS A 38 -4.24 18.61 5.76
N GLU A 39 -3.32 19.56 5.87
CA GLU A 39 -1.97 19.43 5.34
C GLU A 39 -1.20 18.30 6.03
N PHE A 40 -1.34 18.17 7.35
CA PHE A 40 -0.80 17.03 8.12
C PHE A 40 -1.40 15.70 7.68
N ASN A 41 -2.71 15.64 7.44
CA ASN A 41 -3.37 14.44 6.93
C ASN A 41 -2.92 14.09 5.50
N LEU A 42 -2.74 15.09 4.62
CA LEU A 42 -2.25 14.88 3.26
C LEU A 42 -0.83 14.32 3.25
N LYS A 43 0.10 14.92 4.01
CA LYS A 43 1.48 14.42 4.16
C LYS A 43 1.51 13.00 4.72
N THR A 44 0.59 12.66 5.63
CA THR A 44 0.47 11.31 6.19
C THR A 44 -0.05 10.31 5.15
N ILE A 45 -1.04 10.68 4.34
CA ILE A 45 -1.60 9.86 3.26
C ILE A 45 -0.55 9.61 2.18
N GLU A 46 0.20 10.63 1.78
CA GLU A 46 1.28 10.55 0.80
C GLU A 46 2.39 9.61 1.27
N ARG A 47 2.84 9.74 2.52
CA ARG A 47 3.84 8.84 3.11
C ARG A 47 3.36 7.39 3.17
N TYR A 48 2.09 7.17 3.50
CA TYR A 48 1.49 5.84 3.50
C TYR A 48 1.43 5.26 2.08
N SER A 49 0.98 6.06 1.10
CA SER A 49 0.92 5.68 -0.31
C SER A 49 2.30 5.29 -0.84
N LEU A 50 3.32 6.12 -0.56
CA LEU A 50 4.70 5.87 -0.97
C LEU A 50 5.23 4.55 -0.39
N ASN A 51 5.06 4.33 0.92
CA ASN A 51 5.50 3.10 1.58
C ASN A 51 4.78 1.86 1.00
N LYS A 52 3.48 1.97 0.73
CA LYS A 52 2.72 0.90 0.08
C LYS A 52 3.27 0.58 -1.32
N ASN A 53 3.57 1.59 -2.13
CA ASN A 53 4.10 1.40 -3.48
C ASN A 53 5.51 0.79 -3.48
N ILE A 54 6.36 1.19 -2.52
CA ILE A 54 7.68 0.58 -2.31
C ILE A 54 7.54 -0.92 -1.97
N ARG A 55 6.71 -1.26 -0.97
CA ARG A 55 6.50 -2.66 -0.57
C ARG A 55 5.94 -3.54 -1.69
N ASN A 56 5.04 -2.99 -2.50
CA ASN A 56 4.52 -3.70 -3.67
C ASN A 56 5.64 -4.02 -4.66
N LEU A 57 6.52 -3.05 -4.94
CA LEU A 57 7.64 -3.25 -5.86
C LEU A 57 8.67 -4.24 -5.29
N GLU A 58 8.98 -4.18 -3.99
CA GLU A 58 9.84 -5.14 -3.30
C GLU A 58 9.29 -6.56 -3.40
N PHE A 59 7.99 -6.74 -3.20
CA PHE A 59 7.33 -8.04 -3.32
C PHE A 59 7.41 -8.59 -4.75
N ILE A 60 7.16 -7.76 -5.76
CA ILE A 60 7.26 -8.15 -7.17
C ILE A 60 8.69 -8.55 -7.54
N ASN A 61 9.69 -7.78 -7.10
CA ASN A 61 11.10 -8.10 -7.33
C ASN A 61 11.52 -9.41 -6.63
N TYR A 62 11.06 -9.60 -5.39
CA TYR A 62 11.28 -10.85 -4.66
C TYR A 62 10.69 -12.04 -5.42
N LEU A 63 9.44 -11.93 -5.91
CA LEU A 63 8.83 -12.97 -6.73
C LEU A 63 9.69 -13.26 -7.97
N GLU A 64 10.07 -12.23 -8.73
CA GLU A 64 10.87 -12.38 -9.94
C GLU A 64 12.20 -13.12 -9.70
N MET A 65 12.96 -12.74 -8.66
CA MET A 65 14.20 -13.43 -8.29
C MET A 65 13.96 -14.91 -7.96
N ASN A 66 12.96 -15.21 -7.13
CA ASN A 66 12.65 -16.59 -6.74
C ASN A 66 12.16 -17.46 -7.90
N LEU A 67 11.61 -16.85 -8.95
CA LEU A 67 11.14 -17.55 -10.15
C LEU A 67 12.28 -17.78 -11.15
N GLN A 68 13.28 -16.91 -11.20
CA GLN A 68 14.49 -17.12 -12.01
C GLN A 68 15.37 -18.24 -11.46
N ASP A 69 15.53 -18.30 -10.13
CA ASP A 69 16.36 -19.32 -9.46
C ASP A 69 15.77 -20.73 -9.57
N LYS A 70 14.46 -20.83 -9.75
CA LYS A 70 13.77 -22.10 -9.96
C LYS A 70 13.72 -22.31 -11.47
N GLN A 71 14.34 -23.37 -12.00
CA GLN A 71 14.13 -23.77 -13.39
C GLN A 71 12.68 -24.27 -13.56
N LEU A 72 11.75 -23.33 -13.70
CA LEU A 72 10.31 -23.56 -13.76
C LEU A 72 9.92 -24.10 -15.13
N LYS A 73 10.25 -25.36 -15.41
CA LYS A 73 9.92 -26.05 -16.66
C LYS A 73 8.40 -26.12 -16.95
N ASN A 74 7.55 -25.81 -15.97
CA ASN A 74 6.10 -25.95 -16.03
C ASN A 74 5.33 -24.64 -15.75
N PHE A 75 5.98 -23.47 -15.73
CA PHE A 75 5.25 -22.21 -15.57
C PHE A 75 4.72 -21.70 -16.92
N PRO A 76 3.46 -21.23 -16.98
CA PRO A 76 2.92 -20.62 -18.19
C PRO A 76 3.72 -19.37 -18.55
N LEU A 77 4.01 -19.20 -19.85
CA LEU A 77 4.78 -18.06 -20.35
C LEU A 77 4.06 -16.74 -20.03
N GLU A 78 2.73 -16.78 -20.02
CA GLU A 78 1.83 -15.67 -19.71
C GLU A 78 2.08 -15.11 -18.30
N PHE A 79 2.48 -15.97 -17.35
CA PHE A 79 2.76 -15.52 -15.99
C PHE A 79 3.97 -14.58 -15.92
N PHE A 80 5.01 -14.83 -16.73
CA PHE A 80 6.19 -13.96 -16.79
C PHE A 80 5.87 -12.63 -17.48
N THR A 81 5.00 -12.64 -18.50
CA THR A 81 4.54 -11.40 -19.14
C THR A 81 3.67 -10.57 -18.21
N ASP A 82 2.79 -11.22 -17.44
CA ASP A 82 1.94 -10.55 -16.44
C ASP A 82 2.79 -9.97 -15.31
N LEU A 83 3.78 -10.72 -14.82
CA LEU A 83 4.71 -10.25 -13.79
C LEU A 83 5.52 -9.04 -14.27
N LYS A 84 6.00 -9.06 -15.52
CA LYS A 84 6.72 -7.93 -16.12
C LYS A 84 5.83 -6.69 -16.24
N THR A 85 4.58 -6.87 -16.69
CA THR A 85 3.59 -5.79 -16.80
C THR A 85 3.26 -5.21 -15.44
N LEU A 86 3.06 -6.07 -14.44
CA LEU A 86 2.80 -5.67 -13.05
C LEU A 86 3.98 -4.88 -12.46
N LYS A 87 5.22 -5.29 -12.73
CA LYS A 87 6.42 -4.57 -12.31
C LYS A 87 6.48 -3.17 -12.93
N GLN A 88 6.22 -3.06 -14.22
CA GLN A 88 6.21 -1.78 -14.93
C GLN A 88 5.14 -0.83 -14.37
N HIS A 89 3.94 -1.32 -14.10
CA HIS A 89 2.89 -0.52 -13.46
C HIS A 89 3.28 -0.09 -12.04
N SER A 90 3.88 -0.98 -11.23
CA SER A 90 4.31 -0.64 -9.88
C SER A 90 5.40 0.43 -9.87
N GLN A 91 6.34 0.38 -10.81
CA GLN A 91 7.36 1.41 -11.00
C GLN A 91 6.75 2.75 -11.39
N SER A 92 5.81 2.75 -12.34
CA SER A 92 5.09 3.96 -12.75
C SER A 92 4.35 4.59 -11.57
N ASN A 93 3.64 3.79 -10.76
CA ASN A 93 2.90 4.29 -9.61
C ASN A 93 3.82 4.91 -8.54
N LEU A 94 4.98 4.30 -8.33
CA LEU A 94 6.00 4.84 -7.42
C LEU A 94 6.48 6.21 -7.90
N LEU A 95 6.82 6.34 -9.18
CA LEU A 95 7.26 7.62 -9.76
C LEU A 95 6.16 8.68 -9.69
N THR A 96 4.91 8.34 -10.01
CA THR A 96 3.78 9.27 -9.89
C THR A 96 3.59 9.74 -8.45
N THR A 97 3.75 8.85 -7.47
CA THR A 97 3.63 9.21 -6.04
C THR A 97 4.79 10.07 -5.57
N LEU A 98 6.01 9.79 -6.02
CA LEU A 98 7.17 10.63 -5.73
C LEU A 98 7.00 12.03 -6.34
N HIS A 99 6.55 12.09 -7.60
CA HIS A 99 6.29 13.35 -8.28
C HIS A 99 5.16 14.14 -7.61
N SER A 100 4.11 13.48 -7.12
CA SER A 100 3.07 14.19 -6.38
C SER A 100 3.60 14.80 -5.08
N ILE A 101 4.51 14.12 -4.39
CA ILE A 101 5.15 14.64 -3.17
C ILE A 101 6.07 15.83 -3.50
N SER A 102 6.91 15.71 -4.52
CA SER A 102 7.89 16.75 -4.88
C SER A 102 7.27 18.06 -5.36
N LEU A 103 6.00 18.07 -5.79
CA LEU A 103 5.28 19.28 -6.17
C LEU A 103 4.85 20.14 -4.97
N PHE A 104 4.96 19.61 -3.75
CA PHE A 104 4.54 20.28 -2.52
C PHE A 104 5.70 20.53 -1.52
N GLU A 105 6.93 20.12 -1.84
CA GLU A 105 8.18 20.50 -1.13
C GLU A 105 8.82 21.73 -1.78
#